data_AF-A0A9E6F230-F1
#
_entry.id   AF-A0A9E6F230-F1
#
_cell.length_a   1.000
_cell.length_b   1.000
_cell.length_c   1.000
_cell.angle_alpha   90.00
_cell.angle_beta   90.00
_cell.angle_gamma   90.00
#
_symmetry.space_group_name_H-M   'P 1'
#
loop_
_entity.id
_entity.type
_entity.pdbx_description
1 polymer ?
#
loop_
_entity_poly.entity_id
_entity_poly.type
_entity_poly.pdbx_seq_one_letter_code
_entity_poly.pdbx_strand_id
1 'polypeptide(L)'
;AFIRGMAGERFCVRNSGMEAVVESVGDHGCEYMTGGKVIILGRTGRNFAAGMSGGVAYVYDVDGAFAGRCNLEMVSLSAVEGEDELEWLRSKIEQHVAATGSTLASGLVAEWPNASQRFVKVLPNDYKRAVEAMKEVEAMGLTGDDAVMAAFEKNVHDPSRVSGN
;
A
#
# COMPACT_ATOMS: atom_id res chain seq x y z
N ALA A 1 -13.36 4.96 -3.23
CA ALA A 1 -14.54 4.32 -2.61
C ALA A 1 -14.37 4.33 -1.09
N PHE A 2 -15.46 4.56 -0.34
CA PHE A 2 -15.46 4.56 1.13
C PHE A 2 -16.50 3.55 1.61
N ILE A 3 -16.07 2.50 2.32
CA ILE A 3 -16.92 1.35 2.67
C ILE A 3 -16.88 1.14 4.18
N ARG A 4 -17.99 1.44 4.86
CA ARG A 4 -18.15 1.17 6.29
C ARG A 4 -18.63 -0.28 6.46
N GLY A 5 -17.85 -1.07 7.18
CA GLY A 5 -18.04 -2.51 7.34
C GLY A 5 -17.01 -3.35 6.59
N MET A 6 -17.27 -4.66 6.56
CA MET A 6 -16.39 -5.66 5.97
C MET A 6 -16.75 -5.89 4.50
N ALA A 7 -15.77 -5.77 3.60
CA ALA A 7 -15.87 -6.29 2.25
C ALA A 7 -15.56 -7.80 2.24
N GLY A 8 -16.13 -8.51 1.26
CA GLY A 8 -15.90 -9.95 1.08
C GLY A 8 -14.48 -10.31 0.65
N GLU A 9 -14.33 -11.54 0.17
CA GLU A 9 -13.07 -12.03 -0.41
C GLU A 9 -12.72 -11.28 -1.70
N ARG A 10 -11.44 -11.27 -2.07
CA ARG A 10 -10.92 -10.66 -3.31
C ARG A 10 -11.24 -9.18 -3.47
N PHE A 11 -11.41 -8.46 -2.36
CA PHE A 11 -11.57 -7.02 -2.41
C PHE A 11 -10.40 -6.35 -3.15
N CYS A 12 -10.68 -5.44 -4.08
CA CYS A 12 -9.68 -4.80 -4.94
C CYS A 12 -8.82 -5.76 -5.77
N VAL A 13 -9.36 -6.94 -6.14
CA VAL A 13 -8.71 -7.80 -7.13
C VAL A 13 -8.50 -7.05 -8.45
N ARG A 14 -7.29 -7.11 -9.00
CA ARG A 14 -6.91 -6.39 -10.24
C ARG A 14 -7.20 -4.88 -10.20
N ASN A 15 -7.16 -4.25 -9.03
CA ASN A 15 -7.20 -2.80 -8.97
C ASN A 15 -5.98 -2.23 -9.71
N SER A 16 -6.22 -1.29 -10.62
CA SER A 16 -5.19 -0.69 -11.47
C SER A 16 -5.12 0.84 -11.33
N GLY A 17 -5.83 1.44 -10.36
CA GLY A 17 -5.82 2.90 -10.21
C GLY A 17 -6.85 3.49 -9.25
N MET A 18 -7.74 2.68 -8.67
CA MET A 18 -8.74 3.18 -7.75
C MET A 18 -8.16 3.37 -6.34
N GLU A 19 -8.63 4.42 -5.68
CA GLU A 19 -8.44 4.59 -4.24
C GLU A 19 -9.63 4.05 -3.45
N ALA A 20 -9.37 3.28 -2.39
CA ALA A 20 -10.41 2.73 -1.53
C ALA A 20 -10.03 2.77 -0.04
N VAL A 21 -11.01 3.03 0.82
CA VAL A 21 -10.92 2.83 2.28
C VAL A 21 -12.04 1.90 2.72
N VAL A 22 -11.70 0.86 3.47
CA VAL A 22 -12.64 -0.16 3.98
C VAL A 22 -12.25 -0.57 5.40
N GLU A 23 -13.23 -0.96 6.23
CA GLU A 23 -12.94 -1.29 7.63
C GLU A 23 -12.37 -2.69 7.81
N SER A 24 -12.65 -3.66 6.94
CA SER A 24 -12.05 -5.00 6.95
C SER A 24 -12.27 -5.70 5.61
N VAL A 25 -11.47 -6.72 5.32
CA VAL A 25 -11.59 -7.53 4.09
C VAL A 25 -11.46 -9.01 4.39
N GLY A 26 -12.07 -9.85 3.55
CA GLY A 26 -11.89 -11.30 3.56
C GLY A 26 -10.54 -11.74 2.98
N ASP A 27 -10.45 -13.03 2.62
CA ASP A 27 -9.24 -13.62 2.03
C ASP A 27 -8.95 -13.03 0.64
N HIS A 28 -7.68 -13.06 0.23
CA HIS A 28 -7.22 -12.62 -1.09
C HIS A 28 -7.45 -11.12 -1.40
N GLY A 29 -7.49 -10.26 -0.38
CA GLY A 29 -7.53 -8.81 -0.60
C GLY A 29 -6.34 -8.32 -1.42
N CYS A 30 -6.58 -7.38 -2.34
CA CYS A 30 -5.60 -6.81 -3.27
C CYS A 30 -4.88 -7.81 -4.18
N GLU A 31 -5.48 -8.98 -4.43
CA GLU A 31 -4.93 -9.98 -5.34
C GLU A 31 -4.75 -9.41 -6.76
N TYR A 32 -3.60 -9.63 -7.39
CA TYR A 32 -3.27 -9.12 -8.74
C TYR A 32 -3.41 -7.59 -8.90
N MET A 33 -3.37 -6.82 -7.80
CA MET A 33 -3.40 -5.36 -7.88
C MET A 33 -2.14 -4.83 -8.58
N THR A 34 -2.34 -3.93 -9.55
CA THR A 34 -1.29 -3.35 -10.40
C THR A 34 -1.20 -1.82 -10.25
N GLY A 35 -2.13 -1.20 -9.53
CA GLY A 35 -2.14 0.24 -9.30
C GLY A 35 -3.24 0.69 -8.34
N GLY A 36 -3.18 1.97 -7.95
CA GLY A 36 -4.11 2.57 -6.99
C GLY A 36 -3.63 2.46 -5.54
N LYS A 37 -4.48 2.90 -4.60
CA LYS A 37 -4.19 2.91 -3.16
C LYS A 37 -5.33 2.34 -2.34
N VAL A 38 -5.06 1.39 -1.47
CA VAL A 38 -6.10 0.72 -0.67
C VAL A 38 -5.78 0.84 0.81
N ILE A 39 -6.72 1.33 1.61
CA ILE A 39 -6.58 1.48 3.06
C ILE A 39 -7.57 0.53 3.75
N ILE A 40 -7.04 -0.37 4.57
CA ILE A 40 -7.80 -1.32 5.38
C ILE A 40 -7.68 -0.90 6.85
N LEU A 41 -8.79 -0.50 7.48
CA LEU A 41 -8.79 0.02 8.86
C LEU A 41 -8.89 -1.07 9.94
N GLY A 42 -8.91 -2.33 9.55
CA GLY A 42 -9.12 -3.47 10.44
C GLY A 42 -8.57 -4.77 9.88
N ARG A 43 -9.18 -5.90 10.26
CA ARG A 43 -8.62 -7.22 9.94
C ARG A 43 -8.69 -7.51 8.44
N THR A 44 -7.67 -8.22 7.97
CA THR A 44 -7.64 -8.86 6.65
C THR A 44 -7.86 -10.36 6.80
N GLY A 45 -8.30 -11.00 5.72
CA GLY A 45 -8.16 -12.45 5.55
C GLY A 45 -6.74 -12.84 5.12
N ARG A 46 -6.57 -14.13 4.82
CA ARG A 46 -5.33 -14.78 4.40
C ARG A 46 -4.96 -14.42 2.96
N ASN A 47 -3.70 -14.67 2.61
CA ASN A 47 -3.16 -14.54 1.26
C ASN A 47 -3.37 -13.12 0.66
N PHE A 48 -3.34 -12.11 1.51
CA PHE A 48 -3.46 -10.71 1.11
C PHE A 48 -2.28 -10.33 0.19
N ALA A 49 -2.55 -9.55 -0.86
CA ALA A 49 -1.59 -9.07 -1.85
C ALA A 49 -0.92 -10.17 -2.71
N ALA A 50 -1.51 -11.36 -2.82
CA ALA A 50 -1.01 -12.39 -3.73
C ALA A 50 -1.00 -11.88 -5.19
N GLY A 51 0.15 -12.01 -5.87
CA GLY A 51 0.34 -11.51 -7.22
C GLY A 51 0.26 -9.99 -7.37
N MET A 52 0.30 -9.22 -6.28
CA MET A 52 0.28 -7.75 -6.33
C MET A 52 1.60 -7.24 -6.90
N SER A 53 1.54 -6.61 -8.07
CA SER A 53 2.71 -6.13 -8.82
C SER A 53 2.79 -4.60 -8.90
N GLY A 54 1.75 -3.88 -8.51
CA GLY A 54 1.78 -2.41 -8.44
C GLY A 54 0.75 -1.81 -7.48
N GLY A 55 0.88 -0.50 -7.24
CA GLY A 55 0.09 0.25 -6.26
C GLY A 55 0.59 0.09 -4.82
N VAL A 56 -0.18 0.63 -3.86
CA VAL A 56 0.17 0.63 -2.43
C VAL A 56 -1.04 0.24 -1.60
N ALA A 57 -0.86 -0.61 -0.59
CA ALA A 57 -1.89 -0.83 0.42
C ALA A 57 -1.40 -0.45 1.82
N TYR A 58 -2.31 0.05 2.65
CA TYR A 58 -2.07 0.42 4.04
C TYR A 58 -3.03 -0.38 4.90
N VAL A 59 -2.52 -1.17 5.84
CA VAL A 59 -3.33 -2.04 6.69
C VAL A 59 -3.09 -1.65 8.15
N TYR A 60 -4.15 -1.28 8.86
CA TYR A 60 -4.09 -1.09 10.30
C TYR A 60 -4.00 -2.45 11.00
N ASP A 61 -2.83 -2.78 11.56
CA ASP A 61 -2.58 -4.08 12.16
C ASP A 61 -3.15 -4.17 13.59
N VAL A 62 -4.44 -4.47 13.65
CA VAL A 62 -5.22 -4.51 14.90
C VAL A 62 -4.74 -5.55 15.92
N ASP A 63 -4.07 -6.60 15.48
CA ASP A 63 -3.65 -7.73 16.33
C ASP A 63 -2.14 -8.03 16.24
N GLY A 64 -1.37 -7.25 15.46
CA GLY A 64 0.07 -7.48 15.28
C GLY A 64 0.37 -8.73 14.44
N ALA A 65 -0.64 -9.31 13.79
CA ALA A 65 -0.56 -10.59 13.09
C ALA A 65 -0.80 -10.45 11.58
N PHE A 66 -0.85 -9.23 11.04
CA PHE A 66 -1.07 -9.02 9.61
C PHE A 66 0.01 -9.67 8.74
N ALA A 67 1.27 -9.68 9.19
CA ALA A 67 2.37 -10.31 8.45
C ALA A 67 2.11 -11.79 8.13
N GLY A 68 1.49 -12.54 9.06
CA GLY A 68 1.12 -13.95 8.83
C GLY A 68 -0.06 -14.16 7.87
N ARG A 69 -0.76 -13.08 7.49
CA ARG A 69 -1.90 -13.08 6.56
C ARG A 69 -1.54 -12.55 5.17
N CYS A 70 -0.35 -11.97 5.01
CA CYS A 70 0.11 -11.40 3.75
C CYS A 70 0.96 -12.40 2.96
N ASN A 71 0.73 -12.48 1.65
CA ASN A 71 1.61 -13.19 0.74
C ASN A 71 2.80 -12.30 0.40
N LEU A 72 4.00 -12.72 0.80
CA LEU A 72 5.25 -11.94 0.67
C LEU A 72 6.08 -12.30 -0.56
N GLU A 73 5.54 -13.09 -1.49
CA GLU A 73 6.28 -13.53 -2.69
C GLU A 73 6.71 -12.35 -3.56
N MET A 74 5.83 -11.34 -3.72
CA MET A 74 6.06 -10.19 -4.61
C MET A 74 6.03 -8.83 -3.88
N VAL A 75 5.71 -8.80 -2.60
CA VAL A 75 5.56 -7.56 -1.82
C VAL A 75 6.43 -7.58 -0.58
N SER A 76 6.75 -6.39 -0.10
CA SER A 76 7.40 -6.16 1.19
C SER A 76 6.48 -5.39 2.12
N LEU A 77 6.67 -5.61 3.42
CA LEU A 77 6.00 -4.91 4.49
C LEU A 77 6.94 -3.88 5.11
N SER A 78 6.47 -2.67 5.34
CA SER A 78 7.23 -1.64 6.05
C SER A 78 6.31 -0.79 6.94
N ALA A 79 6.91 -0.02 7.85
CA ALA A 79 6.20 1.07 8.51
C ALA A 79 5.86 2.19 7.51
N VAL A 80 4.96 3.09 7.91
CA VAL A 80 4.70 4.35 7.23
C VAL A 80 5.54 5.44 7.90
N GLU A 81 6.53 5.98 7.19
CA GLU A 81 7.56 6.86 7.80
C GLU A 81 7.48 8.32 7.32
N GLY A 82 6.95 8.58 6.12
CA GLY A 82 6.90 9.94 5.57
C GLY A 82 5.76 10.78 6.15
N GLU A 83 6.05 12.01 6.59
CA GLU A 83 5.04 12.94 7.13
C GLU A 83 3.93 13.21 6.11
N ASP A 84 4.28 13.55 4.87
CA ASP A 84 3.30 13.73 3.77
C ASP A 84 2.44 12.48 3.52
N GLU A 85 3.02 11.29 3.65
CA GLU A 85 2.31 10.02 3.46
C GLU A 85 1.34 9.75 4.63
N LEU A 86 1.75 10.08 5.86
CA LEU A 86 0.93 10.01 7.06
C LEU A 86 -0.22 11.03 7.03
N GLU A 87 0.06 12.26 6.59
CA GLU A 87 -0.96 13.30 6.40
C GLU A 87 -1.99 12.89 5.33
N TRP A 88 -1.50 12.37 4.19
CA TRP A 88 -2.39 11.84 3.14
C TRP A 88 -3.24 10.69 3.66
N LEU A 89 -2.65 9.73 4.37
CA LEU A 89 -3.36 8.59 4.95
C LEU A 89 -4.44 9.05 5.91
N ARG A 90 -4.10 9.94 6.85
CA ARG A 90 -5.04 10.55 7.80
C ARG A 90 -6.18 11.26 7.08
N SER A 91 -5.89 12.09 6.07
CA SER A 91 -6.90 12.80 5.29
C SER A 91 -7.89 11.85 4.62
N LYS A 92 -7.43 10.70 4.12
CA LYS A 92 -8.32 9.69 3.52
C LYS A 92 -9.22 9.01 4.55
N ILE A 93 -8.72 8.80 5.77
CA ILE A 93 -9.51 8.27 6.89
C ILE A 93 -10.55 9.31 7.34
N GLU A 94 -10.18 10.59 7.43
CA GLU A 94 -11.12 11.68 7.74
C GLU A 94 -12.22 11.81 6.67
N GLN A 95 -11.86 11.71 5.39
CA GLN A 95 -12.84 11.65 4.29
C GLN A 95 -13.77 10.44 4.42
N HIS A 96 -13.24 9.28 4.82
CA HIS A 96 -14.05 8.09 5.09
C HIS A 96 -15.04 8.32 6.24
N VAL A 97 -14.62 8.99 7.32
CA VAL A 97 -15.52 9.41 8.42
C VAL A 97 -16.61 10.33 7.90
N ALA A 98 -16.26 11.38 7.16
CA ALA A 98 -17.22 12.34 6.61
C ALA A 98 -18.24 11.68 5.67
N ALA A 99 -17.80 10.71 4.86
CA ALA A 99 -18.65 10.04 3.89
C ALA A 99 -19.55 8.94 4.49
N THR A 100 -19.17 8.34 5.63
CA THR A 100 -19.83 7.10 6.13
C THR A 100 -20.28 7.14 7.59
N GLY A 101 -19.84 8.16 8.35
CA GLY A 101 -20.03 8.22 9.81
C GLY A 101 -19.36 7.06 10.56
N SER A 102 -18.26 6.50 10.02
CA SER A 102 -17.53 5.39 10.66
C SER A 102 -16.99 5.80 12.03
N THR A 103 -17.48 5.14 13.08
CA THR A 103 -17.00 5.31 14.45
C THR A 103 -15.61 4.72 14.65
N LEU A 104 -15.29 3.63 13.92
CA LEU A 104 -13.96 3.03 13.94
C LEU A 104 -12.92 4.00 13.37
N ALA A 105 -13.18 4.56 12.20
CA ALA A 105 -12.28 5.52 11.57
C ALA A 105 -12.16 6.81 12.38
N SER A 106 -13.26 7.27 12.99
CA SER A 106 -13.24 8.41 13.90
C SER A 106 -12.34 8.15 15.13
N GLY A 107 -12.36 6.93 15.67
CA GLY A 107 -11.45 6.53 16.76
C GLY A 107 -9.99 6.58 16.34
N LEU A 108 -9.66 6.04 15.16
CA LEU A 108 -8.29 6.07 14.63
C LEU A 108 -7.77 7.50 14.41
N VAL A 109 -8.61 8.41 13.91
CA VAL A 109 -8.25 9.83 13.76
C VAL A 109 -8.03 10.50 15.11
N ALA A 110 -8.87 10.19 16.11
CA ALA A 110 -8.74 10.75 17.45
C ALA A 110 -7.48 10.25 18.19
N GLU A 111 -7.01 9.05 17.88
CA GLU A 111 -5.79 8.46 18.45
C GLU A 111 -4.51 8.82 17.68
N TRP A 112 -4.59 9.67 16.65
CA TRP A 112 -3.41 10.10 15.91
C TRP A 112 -2.48 10.96 16.80
N PRO A 113 -1.15 10.76 16.79
CA PRO A 113 -0.37 9.92 15.88
C PRO A 113 -0.14 8.47 16.36
N ASN A 114 -0.59 8.08 17.55
CA ASN A 114 -0.31 6.73 18.08
C ASN A 114 -0.90 5.63 17.20
N ALA A 115 -2.12 5.83 16.68
CA ALA A 115 -2.74 4.88 15.75
C ALA A 115 -1.92 4.71 14.46
N SER A 116 -1.21 5.74 14.01
CA SER A 116 -0.45 5.69 12.75
C SER A 116 0.70 4.69 12.79
N GLN A 117 1.30 4.50 13.97
CA GLN A 117 2.43 3.57 14.19
C GLN A 117 2.06 2.10 13.95
N ARG A 118 0.76 1.78 13.91
CA ARG A 118 0.24 0.43 13.69
C ARG A 118 -0.14 0.16 12.24
N PHE A 119 0.00 1.15 11.35
CA PHE A 119 -0.20 0.92 9.93
C PHE A 119 1.01 0.22 9.32
N VAL A 120 0.73 -0.86 8.61
CA VAL A 120 1.69 -1.58 7.78
C VAL A 120 1.45 -1.18 6.33
N LYS A 121 2.51 -0.70 5.69
CA LYS A 121 2.55 -0.45 4.26
C LYS A 121 2.92 -1.72 3.52
N VAL A 122 2.13 -2.06 2.51
CA VAL A 122 2.35 -3.17 1.59
C VAL A 122 2.76 -2.59 0.25
N LEU A 123 3.95 -2.94 -0.22
CA LEU A 123 4.53 -2.40 -1.44
C LEU A 123 5.14 -3.52 -2.30
N PRO A 124 4.78 -3.62 -3.59
CA PRO A 124 5.42 -4.57 -4.50
C PRO A 124 6.91 -4.30 -4.62
N ASN A 125 7.72 -5.36 -4.59
CA ASN A 125 9.19 -5.26 -4.56
C ASN A 125 9.73 -4.57 -5.83
N ASP A 126 9.16 -4.86 -6.99
CA ASP A 126 9.53 -4.24 -8.27
C ASP A 126 9.15 -2.75 -8.29
N TYR A 127 7.98 -2.43 -7.75
CA TYR A 127 7.52 -1.05 -7.65
C TYR A 127 8.38 -0.24 -6.67
N LYS A 128 8.76 -0.82 -5.53
CA LYS A 128 9.68 -0.22 -4.56
C LYS A 128 11.00 0.16 -5.22
N ARG A 129 11.61 -0.78 -5.95
CA ARG A 129 12.88 -0.55 -6.66
C ARG A 129 12.75 0.55 -7.71
N ALA A 130 11.67 0.56 -8.48
CA ALA A 130 11.44 1.61 -9.47
C ALA A 130 11.34 3.00 -8.82
N VAL A 131 10.60 3.12 -7.71
CA VAL A 131 10.45 4.39 -6.97
C VAL A 131 11.77 4.85 -6.35
N GLU A 132 12.55 3.93 -5.78
CA GLU A 132 13.87 4.25 -5.21
C GLU A 132 14.85 4.72 -6.30
N ALA A 133 14.90 4.02 -7.44
CA ALA A 133 15.72 4.43 -8.58
C ALA A 133 15.32 5.82 -9.11
N MET A 134 14.02 6.13 -9.20
CA MET A 134 13.54 7.44 -9.61
C MET A 134 13.96 8.55 -8.62
N LYS A 135 13.80 8.31 -7.32
CA LYS A 135 14.21 9.30 -6.29
C LYS A 135 15.70 9.61 -6.33
N GLU A 136 16.53 8.61 -6.56
CA GLU A 136 17.98 8.80 -6.67
C GLU A 136 18.35 9.60 -7.93
N VAL A 137 17.70 9.32 -9.05
CA VAL A 137 17.89 10.06 -10.30
C VAL A 137 17.44 11.52 -10.16
N GLU A 138 16.30 11.76 -9.51
CA GLU A 138 15.84 13.12 -9.17
C GLU A 138 16.85 13.84 -8.26
N ALA A 139 17.41 13.14 -7.25
CA ALA A 139 18.43 13.69 -6.37
C ALA A 139 19.75 14.00 -7.10
N MET A 140 20.04 13.33 -8.22
CA MET A 140 21.16 13.64 -9.12
C MET A 140 20.89 14.84 -10.03
N GLY A 141 19.69 15.45 -9.97
CA GLY A 141 19.32 16.59 -10.79
C GLY A 141 19.05 16.26 -12.27
N LEU A 142 18.92 14.97 -12.59
CA LEU A 142 18.56 14.52 -13.93
C LEU A 142 17.07 14.76 -14.18
N THR A 143 16.71 15.20 -15.38
CA THR A 143 15.31 15.49 -15.76
C THR A 143 15.01 14.98 -17.17
N GLY A 144 13.73 14.85 -17.52
CA GLY A 144 13.31 14.46 -18.86
C GLY A 144 13.74 13.03 -19.24
N ASP A 145 14.11 12.82 -20.50
CA ASP A 145 14.45 11.51 -21.05
C ASP A 145 15.69 10.86 -20.40
N ASP A 146 16.64 11.68 -19.95
CA ASP A 146 17.85 11.22 -19.25
C ASP A 146 17.52 10.60 -17.89
N ALA A 147 16.54 11.17 -17.18
CA ALA A 147 16.06 10.63 -15.92
C ALA A 147 15.33 9.28 -16.12
N VAL A 148 14.51 9.21 -17.17
CA VAL A 148 13.77 7.98 -17.52
C VAL A 148 14.75 6.87 -17.88
N MET A 149 15.78 7.16 -18.68
CA MET A 149 16.78 6.16 -19.05
C MET A 149 17.63 5.70 -17.87
N ALA A 150 18.11 6.63 -17.04
CA ALA A 150 18.92 6.28 -15.87
C ALA A 150 18.13 5.40 -14.88
N ALA A 151 16.85 5.71 -14.65
CA ALA A 151 15.98 4.90 -13.80
C ALA A 151 15.71 3.51 -14.41
N PHE A 152 15.54 3.42 -15.73
CA PHE A 152 15.31 2.17 -16.44
C PHE A 152 16.54 1.26 -16.44
N GLU A 153 17.73 1.78 -16.80
CA GLU A 153 18.98 1.00 -16.78
C GLU A 153 19.27 0.44 -15.40
N LYS A 154 19.08 1.24 -14.35
CA LYS A 154 19.33 0.82 -12.98
C LYS A 154 18.36 -0.28 -12.52
N ASN A 155 17.09 -0.19 -12.92
CA ASN A 155 16.09 -1.21 -12.61
C ASN A 155 16.32 -2.50 -13.42
N VAL A 156 16.73 -2.40 -14.69
CA VAL A 156 17.01 -3.56 -15.56
C VAL A 156 18.26 -4.31 -15.15
N HIS A 157 19.31 -3.61 -14.70
CA HIS A 157 20.58 -4.20 -14.28
C HIS A 157 20.64 -4.58 -12.80
N ASP A 158 19.53 -4.49 -12.07
CA ASP A 158 19.46 -4.97 -10.70
C ASP A 158 19.66 -6.51 -10.66
N PRO A 159 20.73 -7.02 -10.01
CA PRO A 159 21.08 -8.45 -9.99
C PRO A 159 19.97 -9.33 -9.41
N SER A 160 19.03 -8.77 -8.64
CA SER A 160 17.87 -9.51 -8.12
C SER A 160 16.83 -9.88 -9.20
N ARG A 161 16.83 -9.23 -10.38
CA ARG A 161 16.02 -9.66 -11.55
C ARG A 161 16.60 -10.88 -12.27
N VAL A 162 17.90 -11.16 -12.14
CA VAL A 162 18.59 -12.22 -12.89
C VAL A 162 18.35 -13.62 -12.28
N SER A 163 17.71 -13.71 -11.12
CA SER A 163 17.42 -14.99 -10.44
C SER A 163 16.06 -15.63 -10.77
N GLY A 164 15.26 -15.01 -11.65
CA GLY A 164 13.97 -15.53 -12.08
C GLY A 164 14.00 -16.10 -13.49
N ASN A 165 14.68 -17.23 -13.69
CA ASN A 165 14.46 -18.17 -14.80
C ASN A 165 14.89 -19.58 -14.39
#